data_AF-A0A2P6U5L2-F1
#
_entry.id   AF-A0A2P6U5L2-F1
#
_cell.length_a   1.000
_cell.length_b   1.000
_cell.length_c   1.000
_cell.angle_alpha   90.00
_cell.angle_beta   90.00
_cell.angle_gamma   90.00
#
_symmetry.space_group_name_H-M   'P 1'
#
loop_
_entity.id
_entity.type
_entity.pdbx_description
1 polymer ?
#
loop_
_entity_poly.entity_id
_entity_poly.type
_entity_poly.pdbx_seq_one_letter_code
_entity_poly.pdbx_strand_id
1 'polypeptide(L)'
;MLGNDGRLTCWGDDAAGQSRVPNGLSDVVDVVAGGLHTCALRSSGAVVCWGLIWGQTRGLANIVQLGAGALTTCAVKIDTTLTCWGYNADNQITIPKGLSGVIHVGGGEHHTCALKIDGRVICWGSNNDGQCSVPSGLSGVTQLEADAFHNCALKSDGSLRCWGYNYFGQSTVLSSVSDVVHVATGVYHTCAVSNTANIRTAVVCWGDNRATGVLSVGAQKTTASA
;
A
#
# COMPACT_ATOMS: atom_id res chain seq x y z
N MET A 1 8.10 -8.10 10.38
CA MET A 1 9.49 -7.89 9.91
C MET A 1 9.95 -9.11 9.16
N LEU A 2 10.58 -8.91 8.00
CA LEU A 2 11.29 -9.94 7.24
C LEU A 2 12.79 -9.82 7.50
N GLY A 3 13.40 -10.88 8.00
CA GLY A 3 14.83 -10.98 8.17
C GLY A 3 15.54 -11.30 6.85
N ASN A 4 16.82 -10.93 6.75
CA ASN A 4 17.65 -11.24 5.57
C ASN A 4 17.86 -12.75 5.35
N ASP A 5 17.56 -13.58 6.35
CA ASP A 5 17.57 -15.04 6.29
C ASP A 5 16.25 -15.64 5.76
N GLY A 6 15.31 -14.79 5.31
CA GLY A 6 14.01 -15.21 4.79
C GLY A 6 13.03 -15.67 5.87
N ARG A 7 13.31 -15.39 7.16
CA ARG A 7 12.41 -15.65 8.28
C ARG A 7 11.56 -14.44 8.62
N LEU A 8 10.32 -14.71 9.03
CA LEU A 8 9.38 -13.69 9.46
C LEU A 8 9.26 -13.63 10.98
N THR A 9 9.22 -12.42 11.51
CA THR A 9 8.78 -12.12 12.88
C THR A 9 7.57 -11.20 12.80
N CYS A 10 6.46 -11.61 13.41
CA CYS A 10 5.22 -10.83 13.48
C CYS A 10 4.88 -10.50 14.93
N TRP A 11 4.25 -9.35 15.15
CA TRP A 11 3.81 -8.87 16.46
C TRP A 11 2.59 -7.96 16.27
N GLY A 12 1.86 -7.68 17.36
CA GLY A 12 0.67 -6.83 17.35
C GLY A 12 -0.61 -7.60 17.68
N ASP A 13 -1.74 -7.11 17.19
CA ASP A 13 -3.03 -7.80 17.32
C ASP A 13 -2.99 -9.18 16.63
N ASP A 14 -3.63 -10.14 17.28
CA ASP A 14 -3.66 -11.54 16.85
C ASP A 14 -5.07 -12.14 16.95
N ALA A 15 -6.12 -11.32 17.01
CA ALA A 15 -7.49 -11.78 17.17
C ALA A 15 -7.93 -12.78 16.07
N ALA A 16 -7.34 -12.69 14.87
CA ALA A 16 -7.57 -13.58 13.75
C ALA A 16 -6.44 -14.60 13.53
N GLY A 17 -5.40 -14.61 14.37
CA GLY A 17 -4.17 -15.37 14.14
C GLY A 17 -3.23 -14.75 13.11
N GLN A 18 -3.45 -13.49 12.72
CA GLN A 18 -2.71 -12.79 11.67
C GLN A 18 -1.26 -12.49 12.03
N SER A 19 -0.91 -12.49 13.32
CA SER A 19 0.48 -12.35 13.77
C SER A 19 1.18 -13.70 14.04
N ARG A 20 0.48 -14.84 13.89
CA ARG A 20 1.07 -16.18 14.05
C ARG A 20 1.68 -16.68 12.75
N VAL A 21 2.99 -16.47 12.61
CA VAL A 21 3.78 -17.01 11.49
C VAL A 21 3.61 -18.54 11.40
N PRO A 22 3.21 -19.10 10.23
CA PRO A 22 3.06 -20.53 10.05
C PRO A 22 4.36 -21.30 10.33
N ASN A 23 4.25 -22.43 11.03
CA ASN A 23 5.40 -23.28 11.32
C ASN A 23 6.09 -23.76 10.04
N GLY A 24 7.42 -23.63 9.99
CA GLY A 24 8.24 -24.06 8.85
C GLY A 24 8.23 -23.10 7.65
N LEU A 25 7.54 -21.96 7.74
CA LEU A 25 7.62 -20.93 6.70
C LEU A 25 9.05 -20.38 6.62
N SER A 26 9.59 -20.40 5.40
CA SER A 26 10.97 -20.05 5.07
C SER A 26 11.06 -19.60 3.62
N ASP A 27 12.23 -19.06 3.25
CA ASP A 27 12.52 -18.51 1.92
C ASP A 27 11.59 -17.37 1.53
N VAL A 28 11.09 -16.62 2.52
CA VAL A 28 10.22 -15.47 2.29
C VAL A 28 11.05 -14.33 1.71
N VAL A 29 10.57 -13.72 0.64
CA VAL A 29 11.20 -12.58 -0.04
C VAL A 29 10.37 -11.30 0.07
N ASP A 30 9.07 -11.43 0.36
CA ASP A 30 8.17 -10.31 0.58
C ASP A 30 7.02 -10.71 1.49
N VAL A 31 6.43 -9.74 2.19
CA VAL A 31 5.31 -9.93 3.10
C VAL A 31 4.38 -8.73 3.05
N VAL A 32 3.08 -9.00 2.95
CA VAL A 32 2.03 -7.99 3.09
C VAL A 32 1.12 -8.32 4.26
N ALA A 33 0.76 -7.29 5.01
CA ALA A 33 -0.18 -7.39 6.12
C ALA A 33 -1.48 -6.69 5.72
N GLY A 34 -2.58 -7.44 5.70
CA GLY A 34 -3.92 -6.87 5.68
C GLY A 34 -4.43 -6.60 7.09
N GLY A 35 -5.70 -6.25 7.22
CA GLY A 35 -6.32 -5.95 8.51
C GLY A 35 -6.44 -7.17 9.41
N LEU A 36 -6.87 -8.31 8.84
CA LEU A 36 -7.10 -9.57 9.58
C LEU A 36 -6.32 -10.77 9.03
N HIS A 37 -5.39 -10.54 8.10
CA HIS A 37 -4.59 -11.60 7.47
C HIS A 37 -3.18 -11.09 7.13
N THR A 38 -2.27 -12.02 6.87
CA THR A 38 -0.93 -11.72 6.37
C THR A 38 -0.60 -12.73 5.29
N CYS A 39 0.08 -12.28 4.23
CA CYS A 39 0.53 -13.11 3.13
C CYS A 39 2.04 -12.94 2.94
N ALA A 40 2.74 -14.07 2.80
CA ALA A 40 4.16 -14.12 2.48
C ALA A 40 4.35 -14.63 1.05
N LEU A 41 5.22 -13.96 0.29
CA LEU A 41 5.74 -14.42 -0.98
C LEU A 41 7.06 -15.15 -0.74
N ARG A 42 7.17 -16.38 -1.24
CA ARG A 42 8.41 -17.15 -1.22
C ARG A 42 9.23 -16.90 -2.48
N SER A 43 10.53 -17.11 -2.41
CA SER A 43 11.46 -17.02 -3.55
C SER A 43 11.09 -17.92 -4.74
N SER A 44 10.32 -18.98 -4.51
CA SER A 44 9.75 -19.86 -5.54
C SER A 44 8.56 -19.25 -6.30
N GLY A 45 8.06 -18.08 -5.89
CA GLY A 45 6.83 -17.48 -6.42
C GLY A 45 5.54 -18.05 -5.81
N ALA A 46 5.65 -18.94 -4.81
CA ALA A 46 4.53 -19.45 -4.04
C ALA A 46 4.09 -18.46 -2.96
N VAL A 47 2.78 -18.41 -2.70
CA VAL A 47 2.18 -17.51 -1.69
C VAL A 47 1.60 -18.32 -0.55
N VAL A 48 1.89 -17.92 0.68
CA VAL A 48 1.31 -18.49 1.90
C VAL A 48 0.62 -17.37 2.66
N CYS A 49 -0.69 -17.46 2.87
CA CYS A 49 -1.40 -16.53 3.74
C CYS A 49 -1.94 -17.24 4.98
N TRP A 50 -2.06 -16.49 6.07
CA TRP A 50 -2.62 -16.93 7.33
C TRP A 50 -3.42 -15.79 7.99
N GLY A 51 -4.14 -16.11 9.05
CA GLY A 51 -5.18 -15.25 9.62
C GLY A 51 -6.56 -15.57 9.04
N LEU A 52 -7.43 -14.56 8.95
CA LEU A 52 -8.77 -14.68 8.38
C LEU A 52 -8.74 -14.55 6.86
N ILE A 53 -8.44 -15.66 6.17
CA ILE A 53 -8.06 -15.67 4.74
C ILE A 53 -9.19 -15.98 3.74
N TRP A 54 -10.47 -15.88 4.13
CA TRP A 54 -11.65 -16.13 3.26
C TRP A 54 -11.51 -17.35 2.29
N GLY A 55 -10.77 -18.40 2.71
CA GLY A 55 -10.57 -19.64 1.95
C GLY A 55 -9.56 -19.61 0.81
N GLN A 56 -8.71 -18.58 0.66
CA GLN A 56 -7.88 -18.41 -0.54
C GLN A 56 -6.38 -18.56 -0.25
N THR A 57 -5.72 -19.54 -0.89
CA THR A 57 -4.24 -19.61 -1.14
C THR A 57 -3.79 -20.90 -1.86
N ARG A 58 -4.70 -21.69 -2.46
CA ARG A 58 -4.28 -22.91 -3.18
C ARG A 58 -4.02 -22.62 -4.66
N GLY A 59 -2.80 -22.94 -5.12
CA GLY A 59 -2.44 -22.96 -6.55
C GLY A 59 -1.86 -21.67 -7.14
N LEU A 60 -1.47 -20.70 -6.30
CA LEU A 60 -0.74 -19.52 -6.77
C LEU A 60 0.73 -19.87 -7.03
N ALA A 61 1.18 -19.64 -8.25
CA ALA A 61 2.57 -19.79 -8.68
C ALA A 61 2.96 -18.61 -9.57
N ASN A 62 4.27 -18.39 -9.73
CA ASN A 62 4.83 -17.31 -10.55
C ASN A 62 4.42 -15.90 -10.10
N ILE A 63 4.23 -15.70 -8.79
CA ILE A 63 3.96 -14.39 -8.21
C ILE A 63 5.29 -13.63 -8.01
N VAL A 64 5.28 -12.33 -8.30
CA VAL A 64 6.44 -11.44 -8.15
C VAL A 64 6.21 -10.29 -7.18
N GLN A 65 4.96 -9.91 -6.90
CA GLN A 65 4.63 -8.88 -5.92
C GLN A 65 3.23 -9.14 -5.34
N LEU A 66 3.06 -8.79 -4.07
CA LEU A 66 1.79 -8.87 -3.35
C LEU A 66 1.37 -7.47 -2.90
N GLY A 67 0.06 -7.20 -2.95
CA GLY A 67 -0.56 -6.07 -2.27
C GLY A 67 -1.71 -6.57 -1.41
N ALA A 68 -1.78 -6.15 -0.14
CA ALA A 68 -2.90 -6.45 0.74
C ALA A 68 -3.73 -5.19 0.98
N GLY A 69 -5.05 -5.36 1.00
CA GLY A 69 -5.98 -4.44 1.63
C GLY A 69 -6.48 -4.99 2.96
N ALA A 70 -7.51 -4.37 3.55
CA ALA A 70 -8.00 -4.78 4.87
C ALA A 70 -8.48 -6.25 4.92
N LEU A 71 -9.19 -6.70 3.89
CA LEU A 71 -9.76 -8.04 3.76
C LEU A 71 -9.52 -8.67 2.37
N THR A 72 -8.56 -8.12 1.62
CA THR A 72 -8.26 -8.53 0.25
C THR A 72 -6.76 -8.68 0.06
N THR A 73 -6.39 -9.49 -0.94
CA THR A 73 -5.02 -9.55 -1.44
C THR A 73 -5.05 -9.63 -2.95
N CYS A 74 -4.14 -8.91 -3.58
CA CYS A 74 -3.84 -9.01 -4.99
C CYS A 74 -2.39 -9.44 -5.17
N ALA A 75 -2.13 -10.19 -6.23
CA ALA A 75 -0.81 -10.65 -6.61
C ALA A 75 -0.53 -10.30 -8.07
N VAL A 76 0.64 -9.70 -8.30
CA VAL A 76 1.21 -9.51 -9.64
C VAL A 76 1.93 -10.79 -10.03
N LYS A 77 1.57 -11.34 -11.17
CA LYS A 77 2.24 -12.50 -11.77
C LYS A 77 3.42 -12.05 -12.63
N ILE A 78 4.36 -12.96 -12.89
CA ILE A 78 5.53 -12.73 -13.75
C ILE A 78 5.15 -12.25 -15.17
N ASP A 79 3.97 -12.62 -15.65
CA ASP A 79 3.43 -12.20 -16.95
C ASP A 79 2.76 -10.81 -16.91
N THR A 80 2.92 -10.08 -15.81
CA THR A 80 2.36 -8.74 -15.54
C THR A 80 0.82 -8.68 -15.45
N THR A 81 0.16 -9.84 -15.29
CA THR A 81 -1.27 -9.91 -14.97
C THR A 81 -1.51 -9.95 -13.47
N LEU A 82 -2.76 -9.70 -13.06
CA LEU A 82 -3.18 -9.72 -11.67
C LEU A 82 -4.04 -10.93 -11.35
N THR A 83 -3.98 -11.36 -10.10
CA THR A 83 -5.04 -12.17 -9.48
C THR A 83 -5.33 -11.60 -8.11
N CYS A 84 -6.62 -11.39 -7.82
CA CYS A 84 -7.06 -10.81 -6.55
C CYS A 84 -8.07 -11.75 -5.90
N TRP A 85 -8.05 -11.80 -4.58
CA TRP A 85 -8.92 -12.65 -3.78
C TRP A 85 -9.26 -11.96 -2.45
N GLY A 86 -10.38 -12.35 -1.86
CA GLY A 86 -10.88 -11.84 -0.58
C GLY A 86 -12.30 -11.30 -0.69
N TYR A 87 -12.60 -10.32 0.16
CA TYR A 87 -13.88 -9.61 0.16
C TYR A 87 -14.10 -8.79 -1.12
N ASN A 88 -15.32 -8.77 -1.66
CA ASN A 88 -15.61 -8.13 -2.97
C ASN A 88 -16.93 -7.34 -3.04
N ALA A 89 -17.46 -6.84 -1.92
CA ALA A 89 -18.75 -6.14 -1.97
C ALA A 89 -18.71 -4.83 -2.78
N ASP A 90 -17.53 -4.23 -2.92
CA ASP A 90 -17.29 -2.97 -3.63
C ASP A 90 -16.63 -3.19 -5.00
N ASN A 91 -16.51 -4.45 -5.46
CA ASN A 91 -15.76 -4.84 -6.65
C ASN A 91 -14.24 -4.64 -6.55
N GLN A 92 -13.68 -4.53 -5.35
CA GLN A 92 -12.25 -4.29 -5.13
C GLN A 92 -11.34 -5.42 -5.64
N ILE A 93 -11.83 -6.65 -5.80
CA ILE A 93 -11.06 -7.74 -6.44
C ILE A 93 -11.52 -8.04 -7.87
N THR A 94 -12.50 -7.29 -8.40
CA THR A 94 -12.96 -7.40 -9.80
C THR A 94 -12.00 -6.65 -10.71
N ILE A 95 -10.97 -7.36 -11.19
CA ILE A 95 -9.92 -6.79 -12.05
C ILE A 95 -10.52 -6.18 -13.34
N PRO A 96 -10.21 -4.91 -13.67
CA PRO A 96 -10.67 -4.28 -14.90
C PRO A 96 -10.29 -5.07 -16.15
N LYS A 97 -11.24 -5.21 -17.09
CA LYS A 97 -11.04 -5.97 -18.32
C LYS A 97 -9.88 -5.39 -19.13
N GLY A 98 -8.95 -6.27 -19.53
CA GLY A 98 -7.79 -5.90 -20.35
C GLY A 98 -6.63 -5.25 -19.57
N LEU A 99 -6.73 -5.18 -18.23
CA LEU A 99 -5.61 -4.71 -17.41
C LEU A 99 -4.42 -5.70 -17.53
N SER A 100 -3.28 -5.15 -17.94
CA SER A 100 -2.02 -5.85 -18.18
C SER A 100 -0.85 -4.88 -18.01
N GLY A 101 0.38 -5.38 -17.96
CA GLY A 101 1.56 -4.55 -17.75
C GLY A 101 1.62 -3.97 -16.34
N VAL A 102 1.04 -4.66 -15.35
CA VAL A 102 1.07 -4.25 -13.94
C VAL A 102 2.40 -4.68 -13.34
N ILE A 103 3.03 -3.77 -12.59
CA ILE A 103 4.31 -4.01 -11.90
C ILE A 103 4.19 -3.88 -10.38
N HIS A 104 3.13 -3.24 -9.89
CA HIS A 104 2.85 -3.12 -8.46
C HIS A 104 1.34 -2.99 -8.26
N VAL A 105 0.82 -3.62 -7.21
CA VAL A 105 -0.56 -3.48 -6.75
C VAL A 105 -0.59 -3.14 -5.26
N GLY A 106 -1.45 -2.20 -4.88
CA GLY A 106 -1.75 -1.83 -3.50
C GLY A 106 -3.25 -1.92 -3.23
N GLY A 107 -3.64 -2.28 -2.01
CA GLY A 107 -5.03 -2.47 -1.60
C GLY A 107 -5.42 -1.53 -0.47
N GLY A 108 -6.49 -0.78 -0.67
CA GLY A 108 -7.15 -0.07 0.43
C GLY A 108 -8.17 -0.96 1.15
N GLU A 109 -9.01 -0.34 1.99
CA GLU A 109 -10.07 -1.07 2.71
C GLU A 109 -11.13 -1.60 1.74
N HIS A 110 -11.49 -0.77 0.75
CA HIS A 110 -12.57 -1.03 -0.20
C HIS A 110 -12.20 -0.77 -1.66
N HIS A 111 -10.93 -0.51 -1.96
CA HIS A 111 -10.44 -0.28 -3.32
C HIS A 111 -9.09 -0.95 -3.57
N THR A 112 -8.69 -1.01 -4.83
CA THR A 112 -7.39 -1.51 -5.24
C THR A 112 -6.83 -0.61 -6.32
N CYS A 113 -5.54 -0.35 -6.27
CA CYS A 113 -4.83 0.41 -7.28
C CYS A 113 -3.65 -0.38 -7.83
N ALA A 114 -3.45 -0.30 -9.13
CA ALA A 114 -2.34 -0.91 -9.85
C ALA A 114 -1.48 0.17 -10.51
N LEU A 115 -0.17 0.05 -10.33
CA LEU A 115 0.84 0.79 -11.08
C LEU A 115 1.29 -0.06 -12.27
N LYS A 116 1.24 0.54 -13.44
CA LYS A 116 1.67 -0.07 -14.70
C LYS A 116 3.12 0.27 -15.02
N ILE A 117 3.74 -0.57 -15.87
CA ILE A 117 5.10 -0.39 -16.38
C ILE A 117 5.31 0.94 -17.11
N ASP A 118 4.24 1.51 -17.67
CA ASP A 118 4.27 2.81 -18.36
C ASP A 118 4.06 4.00 -17.39
N GLY A 119 4.08 3.76 -16.08
CA GLY A 119 3.96 4.79 -15.05
C GLY A 119 2.55 5.32 -14.85
N ARG A 120 1.52 4.67 -15.43
CA ARG A 120 0.11 4.99 -15.19
C ARG A 120 -0.45 4.22 -13.99
N VAL A 121 -1.39 4.85 -13.29
CA VAL A 121 -2.12 4.25 -12.17
C VAL A 121 -3.56 3.98 -12.59
N ILE A 122 -4.07 2.80 -12.24
CA ILE A 122 -5.48 2.42 -12.43
C ILE A 122 -6.01 1.99 -11.07
N CYS A 123 -7.11 2.60 -10.62
CA CYS A 123 -7.78 2.23 -9.38
C CYS A 123 -9.22 1.77 -9.65
N TRP A 124 -9.71 0.81 -8.87
CA TRP A 124 -11.08 0.28 -8.94
C TRP A 124 -11.58 -0.16 -7.57
N GLY A 125 -12.89 -0.31 -7.43
CA GLY A 125 -13.56 -0.60 -6.17
C GLY A 125 -14.45 0.57 -5.72
N SER A 126 -14.56 0.77 -4.40
CA SER A 126 -15.25 1.92 -3.81
C SER A 126 -14.60 3.24 -4.23
N ASN A 127 -15.44 4.26 -4.44
CA ASN A 127 -14.98 5.61 -4.82
C ASN A 127 -15.73 6.72 -4.07
N ASN A 128 -16.30 6.42 -2.91
CA ASN A 128 -17.13 7.38 -2.16
C ASN A 128 -16.33 8.62 -1.70
N ASP A 129 -15.02 8.49 -1.53
CA ASP A 129 -14.10 9.55 -1.12
C ASP A 129 -13.18 10.01 -2.26
N GLY A 130 -13.43 9.53 -3.48
CA GLY A 130 -12.57 9.80 -4.63
C GLY A 130 -11.28 8.98 -4.67
N GLN A 131 -11.14 7.92 -3.86
CA GLN A 131 -9.93 7.06 -3.83
C GLN A 131 -9.65 6.35 -5.16
N CYS A 132 -10.65 6.10 -6.00
CA CYS A 132 -10.48 5.61 -7.36
C CYS A 132 -10.44 6.71 -8.44
N SER A 133 -10.66 7.97 -8.07
CA SER A 133 -10.57 9.13 -8.97
C SER A 133 -9.11 9.57 -9.17
N VAL A 134 -8.35 8.76 -9.92
CA VAL A 134 -6.94 9.02 -10.22
C VAL A 134 -6.78 10.43 -10.82
N PRO A 135 -5.90 11.29 -10.28
CA PRO A 135 -5.73 12.66 -10.76
C PRO A 135 -5.37 12.74 -12.25
N SER A 136 -6.00 13.68 -12.96
CA SER A 136 -5.70 13.92 -14.37
C SER A 136 -4.23 14.33 -14.57
N GLY A 137 -3.60 13.78 -15.60
CA GLY A 137 -2.20 14.05 -15.91
C GLY A 137 -1.18 13.32 -15.04
N LEU A 138 -1.61 12.47 -14.08
CA LEU A 138 -0.70 11.66 -13.29
C LEU A 138 0.05 10.67 -14.21
N SER A 139 1.37 10.80 -14.25
CA SER A 139 2.28 10.03 -15.10
C SER A 139 3.68 10.01 -14.49
N GLY A 140 4.53 9.09 -14.95
CA GLY A 140 5.89 8.93 -14.42
C GLY A 140 5.91 8.45 -12.97
N VAL A 141 4.88 7.71 -12.53
CA VAL A 141 4.81 7.16 -11.18
C VAL A 141 5.81 6.01 -11.02
N THR A 142 6.60 6.04 -9.95
CA THR A 142 7.62 5.04 -9.62
C THR A 142 7.29 4.27 -8.34
N GLN A 143 6.51 4.85 -7.43
CA GLN A 143 5.96 4.19 -6.25
C GLN A 143 4.48 4.57 -6.09
N LEU A 144 3.67 3.59 -5.71
CA LEU A 144 2.25 3.76 -5.44
C LEU A 144 1.94 3.14 -4.09
N GLU A 145 1.41 3.95 -3.18
CA GLU A 145 0.88 3.49 -1.90
C GLU A 145 -0.63 3.68 -1.94
N ALA A 146 -1.36 2.57 -1.79
CA ALA A 146 -2.81 2.53 -1.72
C ALA A 146 -3.18 1.75 -0.46
N ASP A 147 -3.71 2.46 0.53
CA ASP A 147 -4.11 1.93 1.84
C ASP A 147 -5.54 2.43 2.14
N ALA A 148 -6.02 2.29 3.38
CA ALA A 148 -7.40 2.41 3.84
C ALA A 148 -8.35 3.21 2.93
N PHE A 149 -8.18 4.54 2.85
CA PHE A 149 -9.12 5.44 2.16
C PHE A 149 -8.46 6.48 1.24
N HIS A 150 -7.13 6.49 1.14
CA HIS A 150 -6.41 7.41 0.27
C HIS A 150 -5.17 6.75 -0.33
N ASN A 151 -4.63 7.40 -1.34
CA ASN A 151 -3.48 6.92 -2.07
C ASN A 151 -2.46 8.03 -2.22
N CYS A 152 -1.20 7.64 -2.36
CA CYS A 152 -0.11 8.53 -2.73
C CYS A 152 0.75 7.90 -3.82
N ALA A 153 1.09 8.70 -4.83
CA ALA A 153 1.98 8.32 -5.92
C ALA A 153 3.23 9.19 -5.88
N LEU A 154 4.38 8.55 -5.78
CA LEU A 154 5.68 9.17 -5.98
C LEU A 154 6.03 9.14 -7.46
N LYS A 155 6.41 10.30 -7.99
CA LYS A 155 6.84 10.45 -9.38
C LYS A 155 8.37 10.38 -9.49
N SER A 156 8.86 10.06 -10.68
CA SER A 156 10.30 9.98 -10.98
C SER A 156 11.06 11.29 -10.80
N ASP A 157 10.36 12.42 -10.77
CA ASP A 157 10.92 13.75 -10.50
C ASP A 157 10.98 14.09 -8.99
N GLY A 158 10.66 13.14 -8.11
CA GLY A 158 10.65 13.33 -6.66
C GLY A 158 9.41 14.06 -6.14
N SER A 159 8.45 14.41 -7.00
CA SER A 159 7.19 15.02 -6.58
C SER A 159 6.18 13.96 -6.12
N LEU A 160 5.37 14.33 -5.13
CA LEU A 160 4.35 13.46 -4.55
C LEU A 160 2.95 13.97 -4.91
N ARG A 161 2.04 13.04 -5.24
CA ARG A 161 0.62 13.33 -5.45
C ARG A 161 -0.23 12.37 -4.63
N CYS A 162 -1.05 12.90 -3.72
CA CYS A 162 -2.02 12.11 -2.96
C CYS A 162 -3.47 12.47 -3.34
N TRP A 163 -4.39 11.51 -3.20
CA TRP A 163 -5.82 11.68 -3.48
C TRP A 163 -6.68 10.65 -2.73
N GLY A 164 -7.98 10.93 -2.63
CA GLY A 164 -8.94 10.15 -1.86
C GLY A 164 -9.40 10.89 -0.61
N TYR A 165 -9.72 10.15 0.45
CA TYR A 165 -10.19 10.72 1.70
C TYR A 165 -9.20 11.71 2.30
N ASN A 166 -9.71 12.85 2.79
CA ASN A 166 -8.86 13.97 3.20
C ASN A 166 -9.36 14.73 4.43
N TYR A 167 -10.20 14.13 5.26
CA TYR A 167 -10.78 14.82 6.41
C TYR A 167 -9.74 15.35 7.41
N PHE A 168 -8.60 14.66 7.55
CA PHE A 168 -7.49 15.08 8.42
C PHE A 168 -6.33 15.72 7.65
N GLY A 169 -6.50 16.00 6.36
CA GLY A 169 -5.44 16.54 5.50
C GLY A 169 -4.43 15.50 5.01
N GLN A 170 -4.65 14.20 5.20
CA GLN A 170 -3.71 13.13 4.83
C GLN A 170 -3.42 13.02 3.32
N SER A 171 -4.33 13.51 2.47
CA SER A 171 -4.16 13.60 1.02
C SER A 171 -3.65 14.98 0.57
N THR A 172 -3.50 15.94 1.48
CA THR A 172 -2.92 17.26 1.19
C THR A 172 -1.41 17.21 1.38
N VAL A 173 -0.67 17.10 0.26
CA VAL A 173 0.80 17.15 0.29
C VAL A 173 1.26 18.53 0.76
N LEU A 174 2.09 18.55 1.80
CA LEU A 174 2.64 19.80 2.37
C LEU A 174 3.61 20.46 1.38
N SER A 175 3.59 21.79 1.29
CA SER A 175 4.50 22.55 0.41
C SER A 175 5.98 22.43 0.81
N SER A 176 6.26 22.01 2.04
CA SER A 176 7.61 21.74 2.54
C SER A 176 8.15 20.36 2.15
N VAL A 177 7.33 19.49 1.56
CA VAL A 177 7.73 18.14 1.11
C VAL A 177 8.13 18.21 -0.37
N SER A 178 9.43 18.12 -0.62
CA SER A 178 10.03 18.00 -1.96
C SER A 178 11.05 16.86 -1.97
N ASP A 179 11.54 16.48 -3.15
CA ASP A 179 12.65 15.53 -3.32
C ASP A 179 12.42 14.21 -2.55
N VAL A 180 11.19 13.70 -2.67
CA VAL A 180 10.75 12.50 -1.97
C VAL A 180 11.41 11.29 -2.60
N VAL A 181 11.91 10.38 -1.76
CA VAL A 181 12.49 9.10 -2.20
C VAL A 181 11.65 7.90 -1.79
N HIS A 182 10.83 8.05 -0.74
CA HIS A 182 9.86 7.04 -0.33
C HIS A 182 8.61 7.68 0.26
N VAL A 183 7.47 7.06 0.05
CA VAL A 183 6.21 7.39 0.72
C VAL A 183 5.62 6.14 1.37
N ALA A 184 4.89 6.32 2.46
CA ALA A 184 4.05 5.31 3.09
C ALA A 184 2.74 5.97 3.53
N THR A 185 1.63 5.28 3.33
CA THR A 185 0.31 5.70 3.81
C THR A 185 -0.11 4.82 4.99
N GLY A 186 -0.91 5.37 5.90
CA GLY A 186 -1.69 4.61 6.88
C GLY A 186 -3.15 5.05 6.84
N VAL A 187 -3.98 4.63 7.79
CA VAL A 187 -5.44 4.86 7.74
C VAL A 187 -5.83 6.34 7.59
N TYR A 188 -5.17 7.21 8.35
CA TYR A 188 -5.49 8.65 8.38
C TYR A 188 -4.26 9.54 8.33
N HIS A 189 -3.10 9.01 7.91
CA HIS A 189 -1.86 9.76 7.82
C HIS A 189 -1.02 9.30 6.63
N THR A 190 -0.08 10.14 6.24
CA THR A 190 0.92 9.86 5.21
C THR A 190 2.28 10.28 5.74
N CYS A 191 3.29 9.47 5.49
CA CYS A 191 4.69 9.76 5.80
C CYS A 191 5.51 9.72 4.51
N ALA A 192 6.44 10.66 4.37
CA ALA A 192 7.39 10.70 3.27
C ALA A 192 8.81 10.82 3.80
N VAL A 193 9.74 10.17 3.11
CA VAL A 193 11.18 10.36 3.27
C VAL A 193 11.63 11.35 2.21
N SER A 194 12.02 12.55 2.66
CA SER A 194 12.43 13.67 1.81
C SER A 194 13.92 13.94 1.95
N ASN A 195 14.59 14.16 0.82
CA ASN A 195 15.94 14.71 0.77
C ASN A 195 15.85 16.23 0.55
N THR A 196 15.31 16.94 1.53
CA THR A 196 15.21 18.40 1.46
C THR A 196 16.61 18.98 1.29
N ALA A 197 16.72 20.02 0.45
CA ALA A 197 17.94 20.50 -0.19
C ALA A 197 19.14 20.91 0.71
N ASN A 198 19.17 20.64 2.02
CA ASN A 198 20.29 20.98 2.92
C ASN A 198 20.49 19.99 4.10
N ILE A 199 20.88 18.74 3.79
CA ILE A 199 21.64 17.81 4.66
C ILE A 199 20.91 17.13 5.83
N ARG A 200 19.70 16.57 5.68
CA ARG A 200 19.28 15.31 6.35
C ARG A 200 18.12 14.67 5.57
N THR A 201 18.19 13.37 5.34
CA THR A 201 17.00 12.57 5.05
C THR A 201 16.02 12.77 6.20
N ALA A 202 14.88 13.39 5.93
CA ALA A 202 13.86 13.69 6.92
C ALA A 202 12.62 12.83 6.68
N VAL A 203 12.09 12.24 7.76
CA VAL A 203 10.75 11.65 7.75
C VAL A 203 9.77 12.76 8.11
N VAL A 204 8.85 13.05 7.20
CA VAL A 204 7.78 14.03 7.39
C VAL A 204 6.45 13.31 7.32
N CYS A 205 5.65 13.40 8.38
CA CYS A 205 4.32 12.80 8.43
C CYS A 205 3.23 13.88 8.63
N TRP A 206 2.08 13.70 7.99
CA TRP A 206 0.91 14.58 8.08
C TRP A 206 -0.40 13.78 8.06
N GLY A 207 -1.49 14.41 8.50
CA GLY A 207 -2.80 13.75 8.67
C GLY A 207 -3.29 13.82 10.12
N ASP A 208 -4.01 12.78 10.56
CA ASP A 208 -4.56 12.69 11.92
C ASP A 208 -3.46 12.59 12.97
N ASN A 209 -3.55 13.42 14.01
CA ASN A 209 -2.64 13.44 15.15
C ASN A 209 -3.27 12.95 16.46
N ARG A 210 -4.55 12.54 16.45
CA ARG A 210 -5.32 12.24 17.66
C ARG A 210 -4.91 10.92 18.30
N ALA A 211 -4.37 9.98 17.52
CA ALA A 211 -3.70 8.80 18.05
C ALA A 211 -2.30 9.20 18.54
N THR A 212 -2.07 9.16 19.85
CA THR A 212 -0.79 9.49 20.47
C THR A 212 0.34 8.67 19.85
N GLY A 213 1.29 9.33 19.18
CA GLY A 213 2.56 8.73 18.74
C GLY A 213 2.75 8.53 17.23
N VAL A 214 1.70 8.63 16.41
CA VAL A 214 1.76 8.34 14.96
C VAL A 214 2.56 9.41 14.18
N LEU A 215 2.51 10.68 14.60
CA LEU A 215 3.21 11.80 13.93
C LEU A 215 4.47 12.29 14.68
N SER A 216 5.11 11.43 15.49
CA SER A 216 6.14 11.86 16.46
C SER A 216 7.52 12.23 15.88
N VAL A 217 7.65 12.44 14.56
CA VAL A 217 8.86 13.01 13.93
C VAL A 217 8.48 14.24 13.10
N GLY A 218 8.81 15.43 13.59
CA GLY A 218 8.84 16.67 12.80
C GLY A 218 7.50 17.27 12.34
N ALA A 219 6.36 16.92 12.93
CA ALA A 219 5.04 17.42 12.52
C ALA A 219 4.97 18.96 12.47
N GLN A 220 4.78 19.52 11.26
CA GLN A 220 4.35 20.92 11.10
C GLN A 220 2.83 20.98 11.12
N LYS A 221 2.34 21.77 12.08
CA LYS A 221 0.93 22.10 12.29
C LYS A 221 0.48 22.99 11.13
N THR A 222 -0.41 22.52 10.25
CA THR A 222 -1.17 23.45 9.39
C THR A 222 -2.27 24.06 10.23
N THR A 223 -1.97 25.16 10.93
CA THR A 223 -3.03 26.07 11.38
C THR A 223 -3.49 26.85 10.15
N ALA A 224 -4.69 26.56 9.65
CA ALA A 224 -5.38 27.50 8.79
C ALA A 224 -5.77 28.72 9.65
N SER A 225 -5.15 29.86 9.40
CA SER A 225 -5.72 31.20 9.62
C SER A 225 -6.55 31.54 8.38
N ALA A 226 -7.75 32.13 8.43
CA ALA A 226 -8.45 32.88 9.47
C ALA A 226 -9.95 32.52 9.47
#